data_AF-A0A842Q4F3-F1
#
_entry.id   AF-A0A842Q4F3-F1
#
_cell.length_a   1.000
_cell.length_b   1.000
_cell.length_c   1.000
_cell.angle_alpha   90.00
_cell.angle_beta   90.00
_cell.angle_gamma   90.00
#
_symmetry.space_group_name_H-M   'P 1'
#
loop_
_entity.id
_entity.type
_entity.pdbx_description
1 polymer ?
#
loop_
_entity_poly.entity_id
_entity_poly.type
_entity_poly.pdbx_seq_one_letter_code
_entity_poly.pdbx_strand_id
1 'polypeptide(L)'
;MKLKSENLSETELAKIKNLYTLDWELEDADTRYYTHGYHPYSAKYIPQIPYRLVSKFTKKNELVLDNFMGSGTTLVESKLLGRNAIGIDVNPLACLISKVKTTTIQKPALVEISKSLILLKEDIINLRGNTVLFNHSEKRQTIDNSMSKTLLHLHLHLHPNISKWYHQNVIYELLAIKSRIDTVENKDVKDFLLVSLSSILRCVSNATSGFGNLMINKQAPP
;
A
#
# COMPACT_ATOMS: atom_id res chain seq x y z
N MET A 1 -7.03 28.98 18.28
CA MET A 1 -5.60 28.65 18.10
C MET A 1 -4.84 29.97 18.00
N LYS A 2 -4.18 30.42 19.06
CA LYS A 2 -3.32 31.62 18.98
C LYS A 2 -2.06 31.21 18.22
N LEU A 3 -1.88 31.72 17.01
CA LEU A 3 -0.59 31.68 16.33
C LEU A 3 0.41 32.38 17.26
N LYS A 4 1.51 31.70 17.60
CA LYS A 4 2.56 32.28 18.45
C LYS A 4 3.06 33.58 17.81
N SER A 5 3.37 34.53 18.68
CA SER A 5 3.83 35.90 18.43
C SER A 5 4.76 36.08 17.23
N GLU A 6 4.67 37.25 16.61
CA GLU A 6 5.37 37.70 15.38
C GLU A 6 6.92 37.62 15.40
N ASN A 7 7.55 37.24 16.51
CA ASN A 7 9.00 37.06 16.62
C ASN A 7 9.38 35.66 17.12
N LEU A 8 10.18 34.95 16.33
CA LEU A 8 10.81 33.68 16.69
C LEU A 8 11.82 33.88 17.82
N SER A 9 11.87 32.94 18.77
CA SER A 9 12.91 32.93 19.81
C SER A 9 14.30 32.73 19.20
N GLU A 10 15.35 33.20 19.89
CA GLU A 10 16.74 32.95 19.48
C GLU A 10 17.04 31.46 19.27
N THR A 11 16.44 30.61 20.10
CA THR A 11 16.56 29.15 19.98
C THR A 11 15.91 28.62 18.70
N GLU A 12 14.76 29.15 18.29
CA GLU A 12 14.11 28.77 17.03
C GLU A 12 14.90 29.27 15.82
N LEU A 13 15.45 30.49 15.88
CA LEU A 13 16.35 31.02 14.85
C LEU A 13 17.62 30.17 14.72
N ALA A 14 18.21 29.73 15.83
CA ALA A 14 19.37 28.83 15.81
C ALA A 14 19.02 27.48 15.15
N LYS A 15 17.83 26.92 15.42
CA LYS A 15 17.37 25.69 14.76
C LYS A 15 17.26 25.87 13.25
N ILE A 16 16.69 26.98 12.79
CA ILE A 16 16.54 27.30 11.36
C ILE A 16 17.92 27.48 10.71
N LYS A 17 18.83 28.24 11.34
CA LYS A 17 20.20 28.42 10.84
C LYS A 17 20.93 27.09 10.64
N ASN A 18 20.76 26.14 11.57
CA ASN A 18 21.35 24.81 11.44
C ASN A 18 20.75 23.96 10.30
N LEU A 19 19.62 24.33 9.69
CA LEU A 19 19.14 23.60 8.50
C LEU A 19 20.00 23.85 7.26
N TYR A 20 20.60 25.04 7.14
CA TYR A 20 21.48 25.40 6.02
C TYR A 20 22.83 24.66 6.05
N THR A 21 23.15 24.00 7.16
CA THR A 21 24.40 23.23 7.31
C THR A 21 24.20 21.74 7.06
N LEU A 22 22.99 21.30 6.72
CA LEU A 22 22.68 19.89 6.48
C LEU A 22 22.78 19.57 4.99
N ASP A 23 23.30 18.39 4.67
CA ASP A 23 23.28 17.85 3.31
C ASP A 23 21.87 17.34 2.96
N TRP A 24 21.18 18.03 2.06
CA TRP A 24 19.83 17.68 1.60
C TRP A 24 19.80 16.86 0.32
N GLU A 25 20.95 16.59 -0.30
CA GLU A 25 21.05 15.77 -1.51
C GLU A 25 20.88 14.29 -1.15
N LEU A 26 21.41 13.87 0.01
CA LEU A 26 21.14 12.55 0.60
C LEU A 26 21.44 11.39 -0.38
N GLU A 27 22.49 11.54 -1.21
CA GLU A 27 22.78 10.66 -2.35
C GLU A 27 22.87 9.18 -1.96
N ASP A 28 23.52 8.88 -0.83
CA ASP A 28 23.75 7.52 -0.32
C ASP A 28 22.74 7.08 0.76
N ALA A 29 21.68 7.85 1.00
CA ALA A 29 20.75 7.57 2.09
C ALA A 29 19.88 6.33 1.79
N ASP A 30 19.87 5.36 2.70
CA ASP A 30 18.88 4.27 2.65
C ASP A 30 17.47 4.84 2.81
N THR A 31 16.64 4.69 1.79
CA THR A 31 15.26 5.20 1.76
C THR A 31 14.22 4.13 2.05
N ARG A 32 14.63 2.88 2.31
CA ARG A 32 13.75 1.70 2.37
C ARG A 32 13.65 1.09 3.76
N TYR A 33 14.39 1.59 4.75
CA TYR A 33 14.38 1.08 6.12
C TYR A 33 12.98 1.06 6.78
N TYR A 34 12.80 0.18 7.76
CA TYR A 34 11.51 -0.14 8.39
C TYR A 34 10.41 -0.40 7.36
N THR A 35 9.34 0.41 7.37
CA THR A 35 8.16 0.26 6.52
C THR A 35 8.18 1.17 5.29
N HIS A 36 9.24 1.96 5.06
CA HIS A 36 9.32 2.87 3.91
C HIS A 36 9.38 2.14 2.56
N GLY A 37 9.99 0.96 2.55
CA GLY A 37 10.07 0.08 1.39
C GLY A 37 8.83 -0.78 1.13
N TYR A 38 7.78 -0.69 1.94
CA TYR A 38 6.66 -1.64 1.92
C TYR A 38 5.76 -1.55 0.67
N HIS A 39 5.50 -0.33 0.17
CA HIS A 39 4.67 -0.13 -1.02
C HIS A 39 5.26 0.97 -1.93
N PRO A 40 5.31 0.77 -3.26
CA PRO A 40 5.67 1.83 -4.20
C PRO A 40 4.55 2.87 -4.25
N TYR A 41 4.87 4.14 -4.10
CA TYR A 41 3.91 5.24 -4.24
C TYR A 41 4.61 6.39 -4.92
N SER A 42 3.91 7.09 -5.83
CA SER A 42 4.49 8.17 -6.61
C SER A 42 4.88 9.35 -5.70
N ALA A 43 5.95 10.05 -6.09
CA ALA A 43 6.38 11.31 -5.46
C ALA A 43 6.61 11.23 -3.93
N LYS A 44 7.10 10.09 -3.41
CA LYS A 44 7.57 9.99 -2.03
C LYS A 44 8.85 10.80 -1.84
N TYR A 45 8.95 11.56 -0.77
CA TYR A 45 10.22 12.15 -0.33
C TYR A 45 11.06 11.16 0.49
N ILE A 46 12.37 11.39 0.50
CA ILE A 46 13.38 10.63 1.25
C ILE A 46 13.09 10.72 2.76
N PRO A 47 13.00 9.59 3.51
CA PRO A 47 12.61 9.60 4.93
C PRO A 47 13.47 10.46 5.86
N GLN A 48 14.73 10.68 5.52
CA GLN A 48 15.66 11.51 6.29
C GLN A 48 15.21 12.98 6.35
N ILE A 49 14.44 13.44 5.36
CA ILE A 49 13.90 14.80 5.33
C ILE A 49 12.91 15.02 6.49
N PRO A 50 11.77 14.28 6.58
CA PRO A 50 10.86 14.41 7.71
C PRO A 50 11.51 14.02 9.03
N TYR A 51 12.43 13.03 9.07
CA TYR A 51 13.20 12.72 10.28
C TYR A 51 13.91 13.96 10.85
N ARG A 52 14.68 14.68 10.01
CA ARG A 52 15.43 15.87 10.43
C ARG A 52 14.51 16.99 10.88
N LEU A 53 13.42 17.23 10.16
CA LEU A 53 12.48 18.30 10.52
C LEU A 53 11.74 17.98 11.82
N VAL A 54 11.15 16.78 11.93
CA VAL A 54 10.38 16.37 13.11
C VAL A 54 11.28 16.31 14.35
N SER A 55 12.47 15.72 14.26
CA SER A 55 13.40 15.64 15.40
C SER A 55 13.85 17.01 15.91
N LYS A 56 14.06 17.97 15.00
CA LYS A 56 14.54 19.32 15.32
C LYS A 56 13.46 20.23 15.89
N PHE A 57 12.26 20.18 15.32
CA PHE A 57 11.19 21.14 15.62
C PHE A 57 10.14 20.63 16.60
N THR A 58 10.16 19.35 16.96
CA THR A 58 9.20 18.78 17.92
C THR A 58 9.89 18.04 19.05
N LYS A 59 9.15 17.75 20.12
CA LYS A 59 9.54 16.90 21.25
C LYS A 59 8.73 15.61 21.26
N LYS A 60 9.20 14.62 22.02
CA LYS A 60 8.46 13.38 22.27
C LYS A 60 7.03 13.71 22.75
N ASN A 61 6.05 12.94 22.28
CA ASN A 61 4.62 13.11 22.54
C ASN A 61 3.96 14.37 21.94
N GLU A 62 4.70 15.29 21.30
CA GLU A 62 4.07 16.38 20.55
C GLU A 62 3.39 15.85 19.28
N LEU A 63 2.47 16.65 18.74
CA LEU A 63 1.66 16.32 17.58
C LEU A 63 2.26 16.91 16.29
N VAL A 64 2.45 16.06 15.29
CA VAL A 64 2.81 16.43 13.91
C VAL A 64 1.56 16.32 13.03
N LEU A 65 1.29 17.34 12.22
CA LEU A 65 0.26 17.31 11.20
C LEU A 65 0.92 17.32 9.82
N ASP A 66 0.53 16.37 8.98
CA ASP A 66 0.86 16.35 7.55
C ASP A 66 -0.44 16.37 6.74
N ASN A 67 -0.74 17.51 6.11
CA ASN A 67 -1.99 17.71 5.36
C ASN A 67 -1.95 17.16 3.93
N PHE A 68 -0.81 16.65 3.48
CA PHE A 68 -0.62 16.00 2.17
C PHE A 68 0.27 14.78 2.34
N MET A 69 -0.12 13.88 3.25
CA MET A 69 0.77 12.84 3.76
C MET A 69 1.19 11.81 2.71
N GLY A 70 0.44 11.66 1.61
CA GLY A 70 0.63 10.59 0.64
C GLY A 70 0.65 9.23 1.32
N SER A 71 1.68 8.43 1.02
CA SER A 71 1.90 7.12 1.67
C SER A 71 2.45 7.18 3.10
N GLY A 72 2.48 8.35 3.74
CA GLY A 72 2.71 8.50 5.17
C GLY A 72 4.16 8.48 5.63
N THR A 73 5.13 8.94 4.82
CA THR A 73 6.55 8.98 5.23
C THR A 73 6.74 9.82 6.50
N THR A 74 6.12 11.01 6.59
CA THR A 74 6.15 11.85 7.80
C THR A 74 5.58 11.13 9.03
N LEU A 75 4.51 10.37 8.86
CA LEU A 75 3.84 9.67 9.96
C LEU A 75 4.69 8.52 10.50
N VAL A 76 5.36 7.77 9.62
CA VAL A 76 6.31 6.73 10.02
C VAL A 76 7.46 7.33 10.82
N GLU A 77 8.10 8.38 10.32
CA GLU A 77 9.21 9.04 11.04
C GLU A 77 8.78 9.66 12.36
N SER A 78 7.60 10.28 12.39
CA SER A 78 7.03 10.81 13.63
C SER A 78 6.82 9.70 14.66
N LYS A 79 6.28 8.55 14.25
CA LYS A 79 6.11 7.38 15.12
C LYS A 79 7.44 6.84 15.64
N LEU A 80 8.44 6.69 14.76
CA LEU A 80 9.79 6.23 15.14
C LEU A 80 10.45 7.16 16.17
N LEU A 81 10.21 8.47 16.03
CA LEU A 81 10.67 9.49 16.97
C LEU A 81 9.80 9.59 18.23
N GLY A 82 8.73 8.80 18.37
CA GLY A 82 7.83 8.86 19.53
C GLY A 82 6.99 10.14 19.58
N ARG A 83 6.61 10.69 18.43
CA ARG A 83 5.64 11.78 18.29
C ARG A 83 4.27 11.20 17.94
N ASN A 84 3.22 11.95 18.29
CA ASN A 84 1.88 11.72 17.74
C ASN A 84 1.84 12.31 16.32
N ALA A 85 1.09 11.68 15.41
CA ALA A 85 0.96 12.19 14.06
C ALA A 85 -0.47 12.04 13.54
N ILE A 86 -0.95 13.07 12.84
CA ILE A 86 -2.17 13.06 12.06
C ILE A 86 -1.79 13.34 10.62
N GLY A 87 -2.26 12.49 9.71
CA GLY A 87 -2.06 12.66 8.28
C GLY A 87 -3.39 12.76 7.56
N ILE A 88 -3.47 13.66 6.59
CA ILE A 88 -4.64 13.86 5.73
C ILE A 88 -4.18 13.70 4.30
N ASP A 89 -4.94 12.93 3.51
CA ASP A 89 -4.76 12.82 2.08
C ASP A 89 -6.12 12.55 1.42
N VAL A 90 -6.29 13.02 0.19
CA VAL A 90 -7.52 12.80 -0.59
C VAL A 90 -7.58 11.38 -1.18
N ASN A 91 -6.42 10.75 -1.41
CA ASN A 91 -6.34 9.43 -2.00
C ASN A 91 -6.55 8.34 -0.94
N PRO A 92 -7.64 7.55 -1.01
CA PRO A 92 -7.93 6.52 -0.02
C PRO A 92 -6.86 5.41 0.03
N LEU A 93 -6.21 5.11 -1.10
CA LEU A 93 -5.10 4.14 -1.13
C LEU A 93 -3.89 4.67 -0.36
N ALA A 94 -3.59 5.97 -0.48
CA ALA A 94 -2.48 6.60 0.26
C ALA A 94 -2.74 6.52 1.77
N CYS A 95 -3.96 6.83 2.19
CA CYS A 95 -4.43 6.68 3.57
C CYS A 95 -4.29 5.24 4.08
N LEU A 96 -4.71 4.24 3.29
CA LEU A 96 -4.60 2.83 3.66
C LEU A 96 -3.13 2.40 3.79
N ILE A 97 -2.28 2.76 2.83
CA ILE A 97 -0.83 2.48 2.88
C ILE A 97 -0.20 3.11 4.12
N SER A 98 -0.51 4.39 4.37
CA SER A 98 -0.02 5.15 5.53
C SER A 98 -0.43 4.48 6.85
N LYS A 99 -1.70 4.07 6.96
CA LYS A 99 -2.21 3.31 8.10
C LYS A 99 -1.42 2.02 8.30
N VAL A 100 -1.28 1.19 7.27
CA VAL A 100 -0.55 -0.09 7.41
C VAL A 100 0.91 0.12 7.78
N LYS A 101 1.61 1.08 7.15
CA LYS A 101 3.01 1.40 7.47
C LYS A 101 3.20 1.88 8.91
N THR A 102 2.17 2.44 9.53
CA THR A 102 2.19 2.97 10.89
C THR A 102 1.51 2.06 11.91
N THR A 103 0.89 0.95 11.50
CA THR A 103 0.33 -0.07 12.39
C THR A 103 1.39 -1.12 12.73
N THR A 104 1.55 -1.41 14.03
CA THR A 104 2.44 -2.49 14.48
C THR A 104 1.67 -3.81 14.48
N ILE A 105 2.07 -4.77 13.65
CA ILE A 105 1.47 -6.11 13.63
C ILE A 105 2.05 -6.96 14.77
N GLN A 106 1.19 -7.44 15.66
CA GLN A 106 1.59 -8.28 16.81
C GLN A 106 1.72 -9.75 16.42
N LYS A 107 2.42 -10.55 17.25
CA LYS A 107 2.69 -11.97 16.99
C LYS A 107 1.46 -12.82 16.61
N PRO A 108 0.29 -12.71 17.28
CA PRO A 108 -0.89 -13.49 16.90
C PRO A 108 -1.36 -13.20 15.46
N ALA A 109 -1.34 -11.92 15.06
CA ALA A 109 -1.69 -11.50 13.72
C ALA A 109 -0.69 -12.01 12.66
N LEU A 110 0.60 -12.15 13.00
CA LEU A 110 1.58 -12.78 12.10
C LEU A 110 1.27 -14.26 11.82
N VAL A 111 0.80 -14.99 12.82
CA VAL A 111 0.37 -16.39 12.65
C VAL A 111 -0.86 -16.47 11.75
N GLU A 112 -1.82 -15.56 11.93
CA GLU A 112 -3.01 -15.45 11.08
C GLU A 112 -2.65 -15.14 9.61
N ILE A 113 -1.75 -14.18 9.38
CA ILE A 113 -1.20 -13.86 8.05
C ILE A 113 -0.58 -15.12 7.44
N SER A 114 0.28 -15.81 8.18
CA SER A 114 1.00 -16.99 7.68
C SER A 114 0.04 -18.10 7.25
N LYS A 115 -1.00 -18.38 8.06
CA LYS A 115 -2.05 -19.33 7.70
C LYS A 115 -2.80 -18.91 6.45
N SER A 116 -3.16 -17.63 6.34
CA SER A 116 -3.84 -17.08 5.17
C SER A 116 -3.01 -17.25 3.89
N LEU A 117 -1.69 -17.05 3.98
CA LEU A 117 -0.78 -17.23 2.83
C LEU A 117 -0.67 -18.70 2.39
N ILE A 118 -0.69 -19.66 3.32
CA ILE A 118 -0.69 -21.10 2.98
C ILE A 118 -1.95 -21.46 2.21
N LEU A 119 -3.12 -21.06 2.72
CA LEU A 119 -4.41 -21.32 2.07
C LEU A 119 -4.50 -20.65 0.69
N LEU A 120 -4.05 -19.40 0.58
CA LEU A 120 -3.96 -18.68 -0.69
C LEU A 120 -3.11 -19.43 -1.72
N LYS A 121 -1.97 -19.97 -1.29
CA LYS A 121 -1.09 -20.75 -2.18
C LYS A 121 -1.80 -22.00 -2.70
N GLU A 122 -2.51 -22.71 -1.82
CA GLU A 122 -3.29 -23.90 -2.21
C GLU A 122 -4.39 -23.55 -3.21
N ASP A 123 -5.13 -22.46 -2.99
CA ASP A 123 -6.17 -21.97 -3.91
C ASP A 123 -5.61 -21.71 -5.31
N ILE A 124 -4.47 -21.02 -5.40
CA ILE A 124 -3.83 -20.66 -6.66
C ILE A 124 -3.32 -21.91 -7.39
N ILE A 125 -2.75 -22.88 -6.66
CA ILE A 125 -2.32 -24.17 -7.24
C ILE A 125 -3.52 -24.91 -7.84
N ASN A 126 -4.63 -24.98 -7.11
CA ASN A 126 -5.85 -25.65 -7.57
C ASN A 126 -6.44 -24.96 -8.80
N LEU A 127 -6.49 -23.62 -8.82
CA LEU A 127 -6.94 -22.85 -9.99
C LEU A 127 -6.09 -23.13 -11.24
N ARG A 128 -4.76 -23.18 -11.08
CA ARG A 128 -3.84 -23.47 -12.18
C ARG A 128 -3.93 -24.93 -12.64
N GLY A 129 -4.02 -25.88 -11.72
CA GLY A 129 -4.17 -27.31 -12.03
C GLY A 129 -5.44 -27.60 -12.84
N ASN A 130 -6.54 -26.93 -12.49
CA ASN A 130 -7.79 -27.01 -13.25
C ASN A 130 -7.66 -26.42 -14.66
N THR A 131 -6.84 -25.39 -14.86
CA THR A 131 -6.61 -24.77 -16.19
C THR A 131 -5.91 -25.74 -17.15
N VAL A 132 -5.03 -26.62 -16.67
CA VAL A 132 -4.33 -27.62 -17.50
C VAL A 132 -5.29 -28.73 -17.98
N LEU A 133 -6.28 -29.09 -17.16
CA LEU A 133 -7.27 -30.13 -17.48
C LEU A 133 -8.25 -29.72 -18.60
N PHE A 134 -8.45 -28.43 -18.87
CA PHE A 134 -9.32 -27.99 -19.98
C PHE A 134 -8.67 -28.15 -21.37
N ASN A 135 -7.35 -28.34 -21.45
CA ASN A 135 -6.63 -28.55 -22.72
C ASN A 135 -6.52 -30.04 -23.11
N HIS A 136 -6.98 -30.96 -22.27
CA HIS A 136 -7.10 -32.37 -22.61
C HIS A 136 -8.57 -32.77 -22.56
N SER A 137 -9.09 -33.12 -23.73
CA SER A 137 -10.41 -33.68 -23.96
C SER A 137 -10.81 -34.71 -22.89
N GLU A 138 -12.06 -34.58 -22.43
CA GLU A 138 -12.80 -35.58 -21.65
C GLU A 138 -12.43 -35.78 -20.18
N LYS A 139 -12.91 -34.86 -19.33
CA LYS A 139 -13.83 -35.21 -18.23
C LYS A 139 -14.37 -33.95 -17.57
N ARG A 140 -15.67 -33.71 -17.73
CA ARG A 140 -16.46 -32.86 -16.82
C ARG A 140 -16.44 -33.52 -15.43
N GLN A 141 -15.35 -33.38 -14.69
CA GLN A 141 -15.44 -33.48 -13.24
C GLN A 141 -16.05 -32.16 -12.77
N THR A 142 -17.29 -32.28 -12.30
CA THR A 142 -18.07 -31.28 -11.60
C THR A 142 -17.17 -30.40 -10.75
N ILE A 143 -16.89 -29.22 -11.29
CA ILE A 143 -16.25 -28.11 -10.62
C ILE A 143 -16.98 -27.90 -9.31
N ASP A 144 -16.24 -27.64 -8.23
CA ASP A 144 -16.79 -27.04 -7.02
C ASP A 144 -17.46 -25.72 -7.42
N ASN A 145 -18.76 -25.84 -7.73
CA ASN A 145 -19.55 -24.85 -8.43
C ASN A 145 -19.66 -23.55 -7.62
N SER A 146 -19.34 -23.58 -6.33
CA SER A 146 -19.44 -22.43 -5.44
C SER A 146 -18.35 -21.39 -5.73
N MET A 147 -17.07 -21.77 -5.67
CA MET A 147 -15.95 -20.83 -5.86
C MET A 147 -15.96 -20.23 -7.26
N SER A 148 -16.19 -21.06 -8.29
CA SER A 148 -16.23 -20.58 -9.68
C SER A 148 -17.39 -19.62 -9.94
N LYS A 149 -18.56 -19.84 -9.32
CA LYS A 149 -19.69 -18.90 -9.38
C LYS A 149 -19.37 -17.59 -8.67
N THR A 150 -18.74 -17.65 -7.50
CA THR A 150 -18.32 -16.45 -6.74
C THR A 150 -17.33 -15.61 -7.54
N LEU A 151 -16.29 -16.23 -8.12
CA LEU A 151 -15.30 -15.52 -8.95
C LEU A 151 -15.94 -14.92 -10.21
N LEU A 152 -16.86 -15.65 -10.86
CA LEU A 152 -17.59 -15.13 -12.01
C LEU A 152 -18.48 -13.94 -11.62
N HIS A 153 -19.18 -14.04 -10.49
CA HIS A 153 -20.01 -12.94 -9.98
C HIS A 153 -19.16 -11.71 -9.66
N LEU A 154 -18.01 -11.87 -9.00
CA LEU A 154 -17.08 -10.77 -8.74
C LEU A 154 -16.54 -10.15 -10.04
N HIS A 155 -16.22 -10.98 -11.03
CA HIS A 155 -15.75 -10.53 -12.33
C HIS A 155 -16.73 -9.57 -13.02
N LEU A 156 -18.05 -9.81 -12.91
CA LEU A 156 -19.08 -8.95 -13.49
C LEU A 156 -19.13 -7.53 -12.90
N HIS A 157 -18.57 -7.33 -11.70
CA HIS A 157 -18.53 -6.04 -11.03
C HIS A 157 -17.20 -5.30 -11.22
N LEU A 158 -16.27 -5.86 -11.99
CA LEU A 158 -14.99 -5.22 -12.27
C LEU A 158 -15.13 -4.11 -13.31
N HIS A 159 -14.16 -3.22 -13.31
CA HIS A 159 -14.09 -2.12 -14.28
C HIS A 159 -14.11 -2.67 -15.72
N PRO A 160 -14.83 -2.03 -16.67
CA PRO A 160 -14.97 -2.54 -18.05
C PRO A 160 -13.64 -2.82 -18.77
N ASN A 161 -12.58 -2.05 -18.43
CA ASN A 161 -11.25 -2.22 -19.00
C ASN A 161 -10.38 -3.32 -18.33
N ILE A 162 -10.91 -4.11 -17.40
CA ILE A 162 -10.11 -5.09 -16.65
C ILE A 162 -9.38 -6.10 -17.55
N SER A 163 -10.04 -6.57 -18.61
CA SER A 163 -9.47 -7.50 -19.60
C SER A 163 -8.38 -6.87 -20.46
N LYS A 164 -8.35 -5.54 -20.57
CA LYS A 164 -7.24 -4.80 -21.19
C LYS A 164 -6.04 -4.70 -20.25
N TRP A 165 -6.30 -4.53 -18.95
CA TRP A 165 -5.26 -4.34 -17.93
C TRP A 165 -4.58 -5.64 -17.50
N TYR A 166 -5.28 -6.77 -17.58
CA TYR A 166 -4.81 -8.06 -17.10
C TYR A 166 -5.22 -9.21 -18.02
N HIS A 167 -4.39 -10.24 -18.11
CA HIS A 167 -4.80 -11.51 -18.72
C HIS A 167 -5.88 -12.22 -17.90
N GLN A 168 -6.74 -13.00 -18.57
CA GLN A 168 -7.91 -13.65 -17.94
C GLN A 168 -7.52 -14.54 -16.74
N ASN A 169 -6.46 -15.34 -16.87
CA ASN A 169 -5.95 -16.18 -15.77
C ASN A 169 -5.50 -15.32 -14.58
N VAL A 170 -4.82 -14.19 -14.83
CA VAL A 170 -4.38 -13.26 -13.78
C VAL A 170 -5.58 -12.63 -13.07
N ILE A 171 -6.64 -12.27 -13.80
CA ILE A 171 -7.87 -11.72 -13.20
C ILE A 171 -8.45 -12.72 -12.20
N TYR A 172 -8.57 -13.99 -12.58
CA TYR A 172 -9.10 -15.01 -11.67
C TYR A 172 -8.21 -15.26 -10.45
N GLU A 173 -6.89 -15.25 -10.62
CA GLU A 173 -5.94 -15.37 -9.51
C GLU A 173 -6.05 -14.17 -8.55
N LEU A 174 -6.13 -12.95 -9.06
CA LEU A 174 -6.32 -11.74 -8.25
C LEU A 174 -7.66 -11.74 -7.50
N LEU A 175 -8.74 -12.18 -8.16
CA LEU A 175 -10.05 -12.32 -7.53
C LEU A 175 -10.05 -13.38 -6.43
N ALA A 176 -9.36 -14.50 -6.63
CA ALA A 176 -9.20 -15.53 -5.60
C ALA A 176 -8.45 -14.99 -4.38
N ILE A 177 -7.36 -14.25 -4.61
CA ILE A 177 -6.61 -13.58 -3.54
C ILE A 177 -7.53 -12.61 -2.79
N LYS A 178 -8.24 -11.74 -3.52
CA LYS A 178 -9.15 -10.75 -2.93
C LYS A 178 -10.27 -11.42 -2.13
N SER A 179 -10.89 -12.47 -2.66
CA SER A 179 -11.96 -13.21 -2.00
C SER A 179 -11.51 -13.80 -0.66
N ARG A 180 -10.29 -14.33 -0.59
CA ARG A 180 -9.72 -14.86 0.67
C ARG A 180 -9.38 -13.74 1.65
N ILE A 181 -8.85 -12.62 1.17
CA ILE A 181 -8.60 -11.45 2.02
C ILE A 181 -9.90 -10.93 2.63
N ASP A 182 -11.01 -10.99 1.87
CA ASP A 182 -12.32 -10.55 2.34
C ASP A 182 -12.87 -11.38 3.50
N THR A 183 -12.48 -12.66 3.62
CA THR A 183 -12.88 -13.52 4.75
C THR A 183 -12.10 -13.24 6.04
N VAL A 184 -11.04 -12.42 6.01
CA VAL A 184 -10.26 -12.09 7.20
C VAL A 184 -11.04 -11.16 8.13
N GLU A 185 -11.26 -11.56 9.38
CA GLU A 185 -12.00 -10.75 10.35
C GLU A 185 -11.12 -9.66 10.98
N ASN A 186 -9.86 -9.98 11.26
CA ASN A 186 -8.93 -9.03 11.86
C ASN A 186 -8.62 -7.88 10.88
N LYS A 187 -9.06 -6.67 11.23
CA LYS A 187 -8.96 -5.50 10.36
C LYS A 187 -7.53 -5.12 10.00
N ASP A 188 -6.58 -5.21 10.94
CA ASP A 188 -5.19 -4.86 10.68
C ASP A 188 -4.51 -5.88 9.77
N VAL A 189 -4.87 -7.17 9.91
CA VAL A 189 -4.42 -8.23 9.01
C VAL A 189 -5.02 -8.05 7.62
N LYS A 190 -6.32 -7.77 7.54
CA LYS A 190 -7.02 -7.51 6.27
C LYS A 190 -6.40 -6.32 5.55
N ASP A 191 -6.21 -5.19 6.23
CA ASP A 191 -5.60 -3.99 5.65
C ASP A 191 -4.16 -4.26 5.17
N PHE A 192 -3.36 -4.98 5.96
CA PHE A 192 -2.01 -5.41 5.56
C PHE A 192 -2.03 -6.26 4.28
N LEU A 193 -2.92 -7.24 4.20
CA LEU A 193 -3.05 -8.08 3.01
C LEU A 193 -3.58 -7.31 1.80
N LEU A 194 -4.50 -6.35 1.99
CA LEU A 194 -5.00 -5.48 0.91
C LEU A 194 -3.89 -4.59 0.34
N VAL A 195 -3.04 -4.00 1.19
CA VAL A 195 -1.88 -3.24 0.72
C VAL A 195 -0.87 -4.13 0.02
N SER A 196 -0.68 -5.36 0.49
CA SER A 196 0.17 -6.36 -0.17
C SER A 196 -0.38 -6.76 -1.55
N LEU A 197 -1.70 -6.93 -1.68
CA LEU A 197 -2.36 -7.15 -2.96
C LEU A 197 -2.17 -5.94 -3.89
N SER A 198 -2.38 -4.72 -3.39
CA SER A 198 -2.17 -3.48 -4.16
C SER A 198 -0.75 -3.37 -4.72
N SER A 199 0.26 -3.77 -3.94
CA SER A 199 1.67 -3.65 -4.35
C SER A 199 2.04 -4.56 -5.53
N ILE A 200 1.34 -5.68 -5.71
CA ILE A 200 1.59 -6.61 -6.82
C ILE A 200 0.78 -6.30 -8.08
N LEU A 201 -0.30 -5.50 -7.98
CA LEU A 201 -1.22 -5.23 -9.10
C LEU A 201 -0.52 -4.70 -10.34
N ARG A 202 0.48 -3.82 -10.19
CA ARG A 202 1.22 -3.27 -11.33
C ARG A 202 2.14 -4.32 -11.97
N CYS A 203 2.78 -5.16 -11.17
CA CYS A 203 3.74 -6.17 -11.62
C CYS A 203 3.10 -7.28 -12.45
N VAL A 204 1.84 -7.61 -12.17
CA VAL A 204 1.09 -8.64 -12.91
C VAL A 204 0.15 -8.07 -13.98
N SER A 205 0.23 -6.76 -14.24
CA SER A 205 -0.56 -6.08 -15.29
C SER A 205 0.10 -6.17 -16.67
N ASN A 206 -0.69 -5.96 -17.71
CA ASN A 206 -0.24 -5.87 -19.10
C ASN A 206 0.52 -4.56 -19.41
N ALA A 207 0.67 -3.65 -18.45
CA ALA A 207 1.28 -2.36 -18.70
C ALA A 207 2.80 -2.47 -18.78
N THR A 208 3.39 -1.90 -19.84
CA THR A 208 4.83 -1.92 -20.10
C THR A 208 5.64 -1.23 -18.99
N SER A 209 6.84 -1.73 -18.70
CA SER A 209 7.74 -1.22 -17.66
C SER A 209 8.28 0.20 -17.92
N GLY A 210 8.19 0.70 -19.15
CA GLY A 210 8.76 2.00 -19.55
C GLY A 210 7.89 3.24 -19.31
N PHE A 211 6.62 3.10 -18.93
CA PHE A 211 5.72 4.26 -18.77
C PHE A 211 4.92 4.18 -17.46
N GLY A 212 5.13 5.19 -16.61
CA GLY A 212 4.47 5.35 -15.31
C GLY A 212 3.08 6.00 -15.36
N ASN A 213 2.56 6.31 -16.55
CA ASN A 213 1.30 7.02 -16.70
C ASN A 213 0.12 6.08 -16.99
N LEU A 214 -0.98 6.29 -16.27
CA LEU A 214 -2.30 5.80 -16.65
C LEU A 214 -2.67 6.40 -18.00
N MET A 215 -2.83 5.55 -19.02
CA MET A 215 -3.44 5.94 -20.29
C MET A 215 -4.95 6.07 -20.07
N ILE A 216 -5.42 7.27 -19.69
CA ILE A 216 -6.85 7.58 -19.74
C ILE A 216 -7.26 7.59 -21.21
N ASN A 217 -8.20 6.74 -21.58
CA ASN A 217 -8.79 6.77 -22.91
C ASN A 217 -9.61 8.07 -23.04
N LYS A 218 -9.15 9.02 -23.86
CA LYS A 218 -9.83 10.31 -24.11
C LYS A 218 -11.23 10.17 -24.77
N GLN A 219 -11.67 8.95 -25.06
CA GLN A 219 -12.97 8.63 -25.66
C GLN A 219 -13.93 7.88 -24.72
N ALA A 220 -13.64 7.76 -23.42
CA ALA A 220 -14.64 7.25 -22.48
C ALA A 220 -15.80 8.27 -22.36
N PRO A 221 -17.07 7.85 -22.49
CA PRO A 221 -18.21 8.75 -22.30
C PRO A 221 -18.21 9.34 -20.87
N PRO A 222 -18.80 10.54 -20.69
CA PRO A 222 -18.75 11.30 -19.44
C PRO A 222 -19.34 10.57 -18.24
#